data_AF-A0A7Y9X941-F1
#
_entry.id   AF-A0A7Y9X941-F1
#
_cell.length_a   1.000
_cell.length_b   1.000
_cell.length_c   1.000
_cell.angle_alpha   90.00
_cell.angle_beta   90.00
_cell.angle_gamma   90.00
#
_symmetry.space_group_name_H-M   'P 1'
#
loop_
_entity.id
_entity.type
_entity.pdbx_description
1 polymer ?
#
loop_
_entity_poly.entity_id
_entity_poly.type
_entity_poly.pdbx_seq_one_letter_code
_entity_poly.pdbx_strand_id
1 'polypeptide(L)'
;MRLLPALTRAAALGAATILAATALTACGGDSSSDATANPYGLAQPGVLRAGTLTDAPPNVFLKDGKFTGFDNDLLTAVAGKLGLTVEFVGTDFSALLSQVNNRKFDVGSSSITITEARKKTVDFGNGYDFGYFGLDVPAGSPITGFDQLAGKRVVVVQGTVQDDYATGKQLDPVRVPDYNGAINQLKAGTADAWIAPAEIGEKSAADSNGKITVAAKQLSPAPTAYAVAKGSDKLREALNKGLDEVIADGTWSRLQAQYYPGRPIPADFTPGSGTVTAPSASVAPSASVAPSASASAAS
;
A
#
# COMPACT_ATOMS: atom_id res chain seq x y z
N MET A 1 -47.06 22.26 -57.32
CA MET A 1 -47.79 22.07 -58.59
C MET A 1 -46.81 22.34 -59.72
N ARG A 2 -46.56 21.31 -60.54
CA ARG A 2 -45.83 21.33 -61.83
C ARG A 2 -44.30 21.53 -61.75
N LEU A 3 -43.44 20.87 -62.54
CA LEU A 3 -43.50 19.77 -63.53
C LEU A 3 -42.01 19.45 -63.82
N LEU A 4 -41.61 18.17 -63.86
CA LEU A 4 -40.35 17.74 -64.47
C LEU A 4 -40.44 17.77 -66.01
N PRO A 5 -39.30 17.81 -66.70
CA PRO A 5 -39.03 16.91 -67.83
C PRO A 5 -37.62 16.24 -67.70
N ALA A 6 -37.51 14.91 -67.77
CA ALA A 6 -37.26 14.07 -68.95
C ALA A 6 -35.86 14.31 -69.60
N LEU A 7 -34.85 13.49 -69.30
CA LEU A 7 -34.42 12.26 -70.01
C LEU A 7 -33.99 12.46 -71.48
N THR A 8 -32.68 12.38 -71.75
CA THR A 8 -32.13 11.84 -73.01
C THR A 8 -30.83 11.08 -72.77
N ARG A 9 -30.79 9.88 -73.36
CA ARG A 9 -29.74 8.86 -73.32
C ARG A 9 -28.56 9.23 -74.24
N ALA A 10 -27.34 8.84 -73.85
CA ALA A 10 -26.32 8.39 -74.81
C ALA A 10 -25.31 7.48 -74.09
N ALA A 11 -25.27 6.23 -74.53
CA ALA A 11 -24.26 5.25 -74.15
C ALA A 11 -22.99 5.48 -74.99
N ALA A 12 -21.82 5.33 -74.39
CA ALA A 12 -20.58 5.05 -75.11
C ALA A 12 -19.78 4.02 -74.32
N LEU A 13 -19.68 2.82 -74.89
CA LEU A 13 -18.74 1.78 -74.49
C LEU A 13 -17.30 2.31 -74.66
N GLY A 14 -16.47 2.10 -73.64
CA GLY A 14 -15.02 2.22 -73.73
C GLY A 14 -14.39 1.23 -72.78
N ALA A 15 -14.12 0.02 -73.27
CA ALA A 15 -13.32 -0.97 -72.58
C ALA A 15 -11.84 -0.55 -72.66
N ALA A 16 -11.21 -0.33 -71.50
CA ALA A 16 -9.76 -0.28 -71.38
C ALA A 16 -9.36 -1.04 -70.10
N THR A 17 -8.99 -2.30 -70.30
CA THR A 17 -8.29 -3.15 -69.34
C THR A 17 -6.91 -2.56 -69.02
N ILE A 18 -6.67 -2.22 -67.75
CA ILE A 18 -5.32 -2.13 -67.19
C ILE A 18 -5.26 -3.04 -65.98
N LEU A 19 -4.50 -4.13 -66.13
CA LEU A 19 -3.94 -4.90 -65.02
C LEU A 19 -3.10 -3.97 -64.14
N ALA A 20 -3.48 -3.82 -62.87
CA ALA A 20 -2.58 -3.35 -61.83
C ALA A 20 -2.63 -4.32 -60.66
N ALA A 21 -1.50 -4.98 -60.46
CA ALA A 21 -1.26 -6.00 -59.48
C ALA A 21 -1.37 -5.48 -58.04
N THR A 22 -1.96 -6.33 -57.19
CA THR A 22 -1.65 -6.54 -55.77
C THR A 22 -0.82 -5.47 -55.05
N ALA A 23 -1.49 -4.75 -54.15
CA ALA A 23 -0.97 -4.53 -52.79
C ALA A 23 -2.17 -4.47 -51.84
N LEU A 24 -2.66 -5.64 -51.40
CA LEU A 24 -3.30 -5.71 -50.09
C LEU A 24 -2.18 -5.50 -49.07
N THR A 25 -1.88 -4.25 -48.74
CA THR A 25 -1.19 -3.92 -47.50
C THR A 25 -2.16 -4.24 -46.37
N ALA A 26 -2.15 -5.51 -45.99
CA ALA A 26 -2.50 -5.94 -44.66
C ALA A 26 -1.50 -5.27 -43.71
N CYS A 27 -1.79 -4.03 -43.31
CA CYS A 27 -1.19 -3.45 -42.11
C CYS A 27 -1.81 -4.18 -40.91
N GLY A 28 -1.34 -5.42 -40.68
CA GLY A 28 -1.21 -5.94 -39.33
C GLY A 28 -0.19 -5.06 -38.62
N GLY A 29 -0.67 -3.97 -38.03
CA GLY A 29 0.13 -3.06 -37.23
C GLY A 29 0.52 -3.76 -35.94
N ASP A 30 1.77 -4.22 -35.92
CA ASP A 30 2.68 -4.35 -34.78
C ASP A 30 2.08 -4.08 -33.39
N SER A 31 1.85 -5.15 -32.64
CA SER A 31 1.82 -5.11 -31.17
C SER A 31 3.22 -4.82 -30.56
N SER A 32 4.21 -4.55 -31.41
CA SER A 32 5.63 -4.37 -31.11
C SER A 32 5.96 -2.95 -30.63
N SER A 33 5.20 -1.92 -31.05
CA SER A 33 5.43 -0.52 -30.66
C SER A 33 4.87 -0.19 -29.27
N ASP A 34 3.81 -0.87 -28.84
CA ASP A 34 3.19 -0.67 -27.53
C ASP A 34 4.04 -1.26 -26.40
N ALA A 35 4.74 -2.38 -26.65
CA ALA A 35 5.60 -3.02 -25.67
C ALA A 35 6.86 -2.20 -25.33
N THR A 36 7.39 -1.42 -26.28
CA THR A 36 8.53 -0.52 -26.05
C THR A 36 8.13 0.75 -25.32
N ALA A 37 6.93 1.29 -25.57
CA ALA A 37 6.44 2.49 -24.90
C ALA A 37 5.90 2.21 -23.49
N ASN A 38 5.34 1.02 -23.24
CA ASN A 38 4.77 0.63 -21.95
C ASN A 38 5.24 -0.77 -21.52
N PRO A 39 6.54 -0.94 -21.19
CA PRO A 39 7.14 -2.26 -20.94
C PRO A 39 6.53 -2.98 -19.72
N TYR A 40 5.88 -2.25 -18.83
CA TYR A 40 5.30 -2.77 -17.59
C TYR A 40 3.77 -2.88 -17.62
N GLY A 41 3.10 -2.49 -18.72
CA GLY A 41 1.65 -2.54 -18.84
C GLY A 41 0.91 -1.61 -17.87
N LEU A 42 1.47 -0.44 -17.60
CA LEU A 42 0.88 0.61 -16.75
C LEU A 42 -0.39 1.19 -17.37
N ALA A 43 -1.31 1.69 -16.55
CA ALA A 43 -2.49 2.41 -17.04
C ALA A 43 -2.12 3.64 -17.89
N GLN A 44 -1.04 4.33 -17.51
CA GLN A 44 -0.44 5.41 -18.29
C GLN A 44 1.05 5.14 -18.49
N PRO A 45 1.56 5.09 -19.74
CA PRO A 45 2.99 4.88 -19.99
C PRO A 45 3.86 5.89 -19.22
N GLY A 46 4.87 5.38 -18.52
CA GLY A 46 5.82 6.19 -17.73
C GLY A 46 5.32 6.68 -16.36
N VAL A 47 4.04 6.48 -16.02
CA VAL A 47 3.45 6.91 -14.74
C VAL A 47 2.94 5.69 -13.99
N LEU A 48 3.57 5.40 -12.84
CA LEU A 48 3.13 4.36 -11.92
C LEU A 48 2.01 4.91 -11.04
N ARG A 49 0.76 4.53 -11.29
CA ARG A 49 -0.37 4.98 -10.50
C ARG A 49 -0.51 4.14 -9.23
N ALA A 50 -0.22 4.75 -8.08
CA ALA A 50 -0.17 4.08 -6.79
C ALA A 50 -1.37 4.45 -5.91
N GLY A 51 -2.15 3.45 -5.48
CA GLY A 51 -3.15 3.61 -4.43
C GLY A 51 -2.50 3.66 -3.05
N THR A 52 -2.83 4.66 -2.24
CA THR A 52 -2.29 4.83 -0.88
C THR A 52 -3.33 5.44 0.07
N LEU A 53 -2.95 5.69 1.32
CA LEU A 53 -3.81 6.31 2.34
C LEU A 53 -3.32 7.72 2.71
N THR A 54 -4.16 8.47 3.40
CA THR A 54 -3.86 9.86 3.77
C THR A 54 -3.49 10.06 5.24
N ASP A 55 -3.74 9.07 6.10
CA ASP A 55 -3.81 9.24 7.55
C ASP A 55 -3.06 8.17 8.36
N ALA A 56 -2.03 7.54 7.79
CA ALA A 56 -1.25 6.48 8.42
C ALA A 56 0.23 6.88 8.68
N PRO A 57 0.54 8.02 9.33
CA PRO A 57 1.92 8.38 9.63
C PRO A 57 2.55 7.40 10.65
N PRO A 58 3.85 7.11 10.54
CA PRO A 58 4.82 7.63 9.56
C PRO A 58 4.89 6.82 8.26
N ASN A 59 3.96 5.87 8.05
CA ASN A 59 4.00 4.90 6.96
C ASN A 59 3.56 5.46 5.60
N VAL A 60 2.32 5.94 5.50
CA VAL A 60 1.75 6.62 4.32
C VAL A 60 0.78 7.71 4.77
N PHE A 61 1.03 8.95 4.39
CA PHE A 61 0.21 10.07 4.83
C PHE A 61 0.36 11.29 3.93
N LEU A 62 -0.54 12.26 4.10
CA LEU A 62 -0.39 13.58 3.50
C LEU A 62 0.40 14.50 4.44
N LYS A 63 1.44 15.12 3.90
CA LYS A 63 2.17 16.25 4.51
C LYS A 63 2.19 17.41 3.54
N ASP A 64 1.64 18.55 3.95
CA ASP A 64 1.58 19.77 3.12
C ASP A 64 0.95 19.52 1.72
N GLY A 65 -0.09 18.69 1.68
CA GLY A 65 -0.79 18.31 0.44
C GLY A 65 -0.06 17.30 -0.45
N LYS A 66 1.07 16.74 -0.01
CA LYS A 66 1.84 15.72 -0.74
C LYS A 66 1.83 14.39 -0.01
N PHE A 67 1.66 13.31 -0.76
CA PHE A 67 1.81 11.95 -0.22
C PHE A 67 3.28 11.69 0.12
N THR A 68 3.51 11.17 1.31
CA THR A 68 4.84 10.82 1.84
C THR A 68 4.71 9.72 2.89
N GLY A 69 5.79 9.43 3.59
CA GLY A 69 5.92 8.32 4.51
C GLY A 69 6.83 7.23 3.95
N PHE A 70 7.30 6.34 4.81
CA PHE A 70 8.28 5.31 4.45
C PHE A 70 7.90 4.54 3.18
N ASP A 71 6.66 4.06 3.09
CA ASP A 71 6.21 3.20 2.00
C ASP A 71 6.17 3.94 0.65
N ASN A 72 5.63 5.16 0.66
CA ASN A 72 5.48 6.01 -0.52
C ASN A 72 6.82 6.57 -1.00
N ASP A 73 7.68 7.00 -0.08
CA ASP A 73 9.02 7.49 -0.41
C ASP A 73 9.92 6.36 -0.92
N LEU A 74 9.79 5.14 -0.36
CA LEU A 74 10.47 3.95 -0.88
C LEU A 74 9.97 3.61 -2.28
N LEU A 75 8.65 3.62 -2.52
CA LEU A 75 8.08 3.33 -3.84
C LEU A 75 8.56 4.35 -4.87
N THR A 76 8.64 5.62 -4.48
CA THR A 76 9.17 6.70 -5.32
C THR A 76 10.62 6.45 -5.70
N ALA A 77 11.46 6.03 -4.75
CA ALA A 77 12.85 5.68 -5.03
C ALA A 77 12.96 4.46 -5.97
N VAL A 78 12.16 3.43 -5.73
CA VAL A 78 12.07 2.23 -6.58
C VAL A 78 11.64 2.59 -8.00
N ALA A 79 10.58 3.38 -8.16
CA ALA A 79 10.09 3.84 -9.46
C ALA A 79 11.14 4.67 -10.20
N GLY A 80 11.92 5.49 -9.48
CA GLY A 80 13.03 6.25 -10.05
C GLY A 80 14.11 5.37 -10.69
N LYS A 81 14.42 4.20 -10.12
CA LYS A 81 15.34 3.21 -10.74
C LYS A 81 14.81 2.66 -12.06
N LEU A 82 13.49 2.65 -12.23
CA LEU A 82 12.80 2.18 -13.43
C LEU A 82 12.54 3.28 -14.45
N GLY A 83 12.95 4.52 -14.17
CA GLY A 83 12.66 5.68 -15.01
C GLY A 83 11.17 6.07 -15.02
N LEU A 84 10.43 5.69 -13.98
CA LEU A 84 9.00 6.00 -13.83
C LEU A 84 8.79 7.16 -12.87
N THR A 85 7.72 7.92 -13.07
CA THR A 85 7.17 8.83 -12.06
C THR A 85 6.05 8.13 -11.30
N VAL A 86 5.77 8.56 -10.06
CA VAL A 86 4.67 8.00 -9.27
C VAL A 86 3.55 9.02 -9.13
N GLU A 87 2.33 8.60 -9.44
CA GLU A 87 1.10 9.34 -9.13
C GLU A 87 0.40 8.65 -7.97
N PHE A 88 0.41 9.27 -6.79
CA PHE A 88 -0.29 8.76 -5.62
C PHE A 88 -1.75 9.21 -5.60
N VAL A 89 -2.64 8.27 -5.30
CA VAL A 89 -4.08 8.51 -5.16
C VAL A 89 -4.57 7.92 -3.84
N GLY A 90 -5.23 8.75 -3.03
CA GLY A 90 -5.82 8.35 -1.76
C GLY A 90 -7.04 7.44 -1.91
N THR A 91 -7.18 6.45 -1.05
CA THR A 91 -8.36 5.58 -0.88
C THR A 91 -8.42 5.06 0.55
N ASP A 92 -9.50 4.38 0.93
CA ASP A 92 -9.57 3.61 2.16
C ASP A 92 -8.86 2.26 2.01
N PHE A 93 -8.30 1.74 3.10
CA PHE A 93 -7.57 0.47 3.08
C PHE A 93 -8.45 -0.71 2.63
N SER A 94 -9.71 -0.73 3.08
CA SER A 94 -10.69 -1.77 2.74
C SER A 94 -10.98 -1.85 1.24
N ALA A 95 -10.80 -0.76 0.50
CA ALA A 95 -11.03 -0.69 -0.94
C ALA A 95 -9.74 -0.88 -1.77
N LEU A 96 -8.57 -0.64 -1.18
CA LEU A 96 -7.28 -0.57 -1.88
C LEU A 96 -6.98 -1.81 -2.73
N LEU A 97 -7.05 -3.01 -2.14
CA LEU A 97 -6.69 -4.25 -2.86
C LEU A 97 -7.67 -4.59 -3.98
N SER A 98 -8.96 -4.28 -3.80
CA SER A 98 -9.96 -4.44 -4.87
C SER A 98 -9.69 -3.47 -6.02
N GLN A 99 -9.30 -2.23 -5.71
CA GLN A 99 -8.94 -1.23 -6.71
C GLN A 99 -7.66 -1.59 -7.46
N VAL A 100 -6.68 -2.22 -6.80
CA VAL A 100 -5.50 -2.83 -7.45
C VAL A 100 -5.92 -3.98 -8.35
N ASN A 101 -6.70 -4.95 -7.85
CA ASN A 101 -7.16 -6.10 -8.64
C ASN A 101 -7.93 -5.68 -9.90
N ASN A 102 -8.76 -4.65 -9.78
CA ASN A 102 -9.54 -4.10 -10.90
C ASN A 102 -8.75 -3.11 -11.77
N ARG A 103 -7.43 -3.00 -11.57
CA ARG A 103 -6.50 -2.16 -12.35
C ARG A 103 -6.87 -0.68 -12.34
N LYS A 104 -7.57 -0.21 -11.30
CA LYS A 104 -7.73 1.24 -11.05
C LYS A 104 -6.38 1.84 -10.65
N PHE A 105 -5.59 1.08 -9.90
CA PHE A 105 -4.19 1.38 -9.56
C PHE A 105 -3.29 0.29 -10.12
N ASP A 106 -2.10 0.68 -10.57
CA ASP A 106 -1.06 -0.26 -11.00
C ASP A 106 -0.46 -0.99 -9.79
N VAL A 107 -0.34 -0.27 -8.67
CA VAL A 107 0.27 -0.76 -7.43
C VAL A 107 -0.44 -0.21 -6.18
N GLY A 108 -0.50 -0.99 -5.11
CA GLY A 108 -0.91 -0.55 -3.77
C GLY A 108 0.30 -0.31 -2.86
N SER A 109 0.35 0.88 -2.25
CA SER A 109 1.43 1.41 -1.41
C SER A 109 0.87 1.83 -0.04
N SER A 110 0.97 0.95 0.95
CA SER A 110 0.36 1.15 2.29
C SER A 110 0.81 0.09 3.32
N SER A 111 2.04 -0.41 3.22
CA SER A 111 2.59 -1.47 4.09
C SER A 111 1.66 -2.66 4.23
N ILE A 112 1.29 -3.19 3.07
CA ILE A 112 0.28 -4.23 2.99
C ILE A 112 0.92 -5.54 3.44
N THR A 113 0.50 -6.04 4.60
CA THR A 113 0.91 -7.36 5.09
C THR A 113 0.53 -8.45 4.09
N ILE A 114 1.48 -9.31 3.77
CA ILE A 114 1.25 -10.45 2.87
C ILE A 114 0.43 -11.50 3.61
N THR A 115 -0.72 -11.91 3.05
CA THR A 115 -1.53 -13.01 3.59
C THR A 115 -2.00 -13.93 2.47
N GLU A 116 -2.23 -15.21 2.79
CA GLU A 116 -2.77 -16.18 1.82
C GLU A 116 -4.17 -15.79 1.31
N ALA A 117 -4.97 -15.12 2.15
CA ALA A 117 -6.26 -14.57 1.72
C ALA A 117 -6.08 -13.48 0.66
N ARG A 118 -5.15 -12.52 0.87
CA ARG A 118 -4.89 -11.44 -0.09
C ARG A 118 -4.28 -11.95 -1.39
N LYS A 119 -3.39 -12.95 -1.33
CA LYS A 119 -2.80 -13.62 -2.50
C LYS A 119 -3.83 -14.26 -3.45
N LYS A 120 -5.06 -14.51 -2.99
CA LYS A 120 -6.15 -14.98 -3.87
C LYS A 120 -6.67 -13.88 -4.79
N THR A 121 -6.48 -12.61 -4.42
CA THR A 121 -7.04 -11.43 -5.11
C THR A 121 -5.99 -10.57 -5.81
N VAL A 122 -4.78 -10.49 -5.27
CA VAL A 122 -3.66 -9.71 -5.83
C VAL A 122 -2.39 -10.53 -5.80
N ASP A 123 -1.36 -10.08 -6.51
CA ASP A 123 -0.01 -10.59 -6.34
C ASP A 123 0.83 -9.58 -5.53
N PHE A 124 1.92 -10.06 -4.93
CA PHE A 124 2.81 -9.23 -4.11
C PHE A 124 4.22 -9.22 -4.69
N GLY A 125 4.89 -8.07 -4.59
CA GLY A 125 6.34 -7.99 -4.75
C GLY A 125 7.09 -8.64 -3.58
N ASN A 126 8.39 -8.44 -3.57
CA ASN A 126 9.26 -8.84 -2.48
C ASN A 126 8.89 -8.07 -1.19
N GLY A 127 9.07 -8.73 -0.05
CA GLY A 127 8.92 -8.06 1.24
C GLY A 127 9.97 -6.97 1.40
N TYR A 128 9.56 -5.80 1.89
CA TYR A 128 10.49 -4.69 2.15
C TYR A 128 10.45 -4.21 3.60
N ASP A 129 9.47 -4.62 4.40
CA ASP A 129 9.41 -4.27 5.82
C ASP A 129 8.68 -5.34 6.63
N PHE A 130 8.85 -5.28 7.94
CA PHE A 130 8.11 -6.04 8.95
C PHE A 130 7.32 -5.07 9.83
N GLY A 131 6.36 -5.59 10.60
CA GLY A 131 5.54 -4.76 11.47
C GLY A 131 5.16 -5.47 12.75
N TYR A 132 4.56 -4.71 13.65
CA TYR A 132 3.98 -5.21 14.89
C TYR A 132 2.51 -4.82 14.95
N PHE A 133 1.70 -5.62 15.63
CA PHE A 133 0.42 -5.16 16.13
C PHE A 133 0.68 -4.37 17.41
N GLY A 134 0.22 -3.13 17.45
CA GLY A 134 0.15 -2.30 18.65
C GLY A 134 -1.21 -2.46 19.33
N LEU A 135 -1.19 -2.40 20.66
CA LEU A 135 -2.38 -2.24 21.47
C LEU A 135 -2.36 -0.84 22.08
N ASP A 136 -3.19 0.03 21.56
CA ASP A 136 -3.30 1.42 21.97
C ASP A 136 -4.57 1.61 22.79
N VAL A 137 -4.48 2.32 23.91
CA VAL A 137 -5.58 2.48 24.87
C VAL A 137 -5.71 3.94 25.30
N PRO A 138 -6.88 4.38 25.80
CA PRO A 138 -6.99 5.69 26.43
C PRO A 138 -6.07 5.78 27.65
N ALA A 139 -5.55 6.96 27.94
CA ALA A 139 -4.69 7.19 29.10
C ALA A 139 -5.37 6.76 30.41
N GLY A 140 -4.62 6.09 31.28
CA GLY A 140 -5.12 5.54 32.55
C GLY A 140 -5.97 4.27 32.41
N SER A 141 -6.09 3.70 31.20
CA SER A 141 -6.75 2.41 31.00
C SER A 141 -6.06 1.30 31.81
N PRO A 142 -6.82 0.37 32.41
CA PRO A 142 -6.27 -0.81 33.08
C PRO A 142 -5.83 -1.89 32.09
N ILE A 143 -6.10 -1.73 30.79
CA ILE A 143 -5.76 -2.72 29.77
C ILE A 143 -4.26 -2.69 29.50
N THR A 144 -3.59 -3.81 29.72
CA THR A 144 -2.13 -3.97 29.55
C THR A 144 -1.74 -5.03 28.52
N GLY A 145 -2.71 -5.78 27.97
CA GLY A 145 -2.43 -6.90 27.07
C GLY A 145 -3.59 -7.27 26.15
N PHE A 146 -3.27 -7.96 25.06
CA PHE A 146 -4.23 -8.40 24.03
C PHE A 146 -5.24 -9.43 24.55
N ASP A 147 -4.89 -10.16 25.62
CA ASP A 147 -5.73 -11.15 26.29
C ASP A 147 -6.89 -10.54 27.10
N GLN A 148 -6.83 -9.24 27.38
CA GLN A 148 -7.83 -8.51 28.18
C GLN A 148 -8.95 -7.86 27.34
N LEU A 149 -9.00 -8.16 26.04
CA LEU A 149 -9.87 -7.48 25.07
C LEU A 149 -11.28 -8.08 24.96
N ALA A 150 -11.53 -9.25 25.54
CA ALA A 150 -12.86 -9.86 25.53
C ALA A 150 -13.88 -8.96 26.25
N GLY A 151 -15.01 -8.68 25.59
CA GLY A 151 -16.05 -7.79 26.10
C GLY A 151 -15.68 -6.30 26.13
N LYS A 152 -14.55 -5.91 25.51
CA LYS A 152 -14.15 -4.50 25.34
C LYS A 152 -14.59 -3.96 24.00
N ARG A 153 -14.77 -2.64 23.92
CA ARG A 153 -15.00 -1.92 22.65
C ARG A 153 -13.65 -1.73 21.96
N VAL A 154 -13.27 -2.72 21.16
CA VAL A 154 -12.02 -2.70 20.40
C VAL A 154 -12.26 -2.08 19.04
N VAL A 155 -11.65 -0.94 18.76
CA VAL A 155 -11.71 -0.33 17.42
C VAL A 155 -10.65 -0.94 16.50
N VAL A 156 -10.99 -1.13 15.23
CA VAL A 156 -10.07 -1.58 14.16
C VAL A 156 -10.41 -0.86 12.85
N VAL A 157 -9.42 -0.70 11.97
CA VAL A 157 -9.65 -0.20 10.60
C VAL A 157 -10.06 -1.36 9.70
N GLN A 158 -11.14 -1.17 8.96
CA GLN A 158 -11.75 -2.20 8.12
C GLN A 158 -10.78 -2.80 7.09
N GLY A 159 -10.78 -4.13 6.98
CA GLY A 159 -9.99 -4.87 5.98
C GLY A 159 -8.49 -5.01 6.31
N THR A 160 -8.03 -4.41 7.40
CA THR A 160 -6.66 -4.58 7.88
C THR A 160 -6.44 -5.96 8.51
N VAL A 161 -5.19 -6.37 8.67
CA VAL A 161 -4.88 -7.63 9.37
C VAL A 161 -5.21 -7.57 10.87
N GLN A 162 -5.37 -6.37 11.43
CA GLN A 162 -5.82 -6.12 12.78
C GLN A 162 -7.33 -6.41 12.93
N ASP A 163 -8.13 -6.09 11.92
CA ASP A 163 -9.54 -6.50 11.83
C ASP A 163 -9.67 -8.03 11.75
N ASP A 164 -8.87 -8.68 10.88
CA ASP A 164 -8.80 -10.13 10.79
C ASP A 164 -8.40 -10.77 12.12
N TYR A 165 -7.40 -10.21 12.80
CA TYR A 165 -6.95 -10.66 14.11
C TYR A 165 -8.05 -10.55 15.16
N ALA A 166 -8.71 -9.40 15.27
CA ALA A 166 -9.79 -9.19 16.22
C ALA A 166 -10.95 -10.18 15.99
N THR A 167 -11.35 -10.33 14.73
CA THR A 167 -12.40 -11.27 14.30
C THR A 167 -12.02 -12.72 14.60
N GLY A 168 -10.79 -13.12 14.29
CA GLY A 168 -10.29 -14.47 14.57
C GLY A 168 -10.18 -14.79 16.07
N LYS A 169 -10.02 -13.76 16.90
CA LYS A 169 -10.09 -13.85 18.37
C LYS A 169 -11.51 -13.79 18.93
N GLN A 170 -12.53 -13.78 18.06
CA GLN A 170 -13.93 -13.65 18.45
C GLN A 170 -14.21 -12.39 19.27
N LEU A 171 -13.42 -11.34 19.06
CA LEU A 171 -13.78 -10.00 19.48
C LEU A 171 -14.93 -9.52 18.57
N ASP A 172 -15.80 -8.65 19.09
CA ASP A 172 -16.80 -7.93 18.30
C ASP A 172 -16.29 -6.50 18.07
N PRO A 173 -15.37 -6.28 17.10
CA PRO A 173 -14.69 -5.00 16.98
C PRO A 173 -15.59 -3.92 16.36
N VAL A 174 -15.41 -2.69 16.84
CA VAL A 174 -15.92 -1.48 16.20
C VAL A 174 -15.07 -1.19 14.97
N ARG A 175 -15.68 -1.30 13.79
CA ARG A 175 -15.00 -1.13 12.51
C ARG A 175 -15.14 0.30 12.00
N VAL A 176 -14.02 0.98 11.81
CA VAL A 176 -13.95 2.33 11.22
C VAL A 176 -13.31 2.31 9.83
N PRO A 177 -13.63 3.27 8.95
CA PRO A 177 -13.07 3.30 7.59
C PRO A 177 -11.59 3.69 7.54
N ASP A 178 -11.12 4.48 8.52
CA ASP A 178 -9.80 5.12 8.49
C ASP A 178 -9.14 5.17 9.89
N TYR A 179 -7.84 5.49 9.94
CA TYR A 179 -7.06 5.52 11.16
C TYR A 179 -7.41 6.72 12.04
N ASN A 180 -7.72 7.86 11.44
CA ASN A 180 -8.19 9.04 12.16
C ASN A 180 -9.44 8.75 12.99
N GLY A 181 -10.39 7.98 12.45
CA GLY A 181 -11.58 7.50 13.15
C GLY A 181 -11.24 6.67 14.38
N ALA A 182 -10.28 5.73 14.26
CA ALA A 182 -9.83 4.90 15.39
C ALA A 182 -9.17 5.76 16.49
N ILE A 183 -8.26 6.64 16.09
CA ILE A 183 -7.54 7.55 17.00
C ILE A 183 -8.52 8.48 17.73
N ASN A 184 -9.53 9.00 17.03
CA ASN A 184 -10.53 9.88 17.63
C ASN A 184 -11.39 9.15 18.66
N GLN A 185 -11.74 7.89 18.43
CA GLN A 185 -12.49 7.10 19.42
C GLN A 185 -11.67 6.83 20.69
N LEU A 186 -10.36 6.57 20.55
CA LEU A 186 -9.48 6.47 21.72
C LEU A 186 -9.38 7.79 22.49
N LYS A 187 -9.15 8.91 21.78
CA LYS A 187 -9.07 10.24 22.40
C LYS A 187 -10.36 10.65 23.13
N ALA A 188 -11.50 10.20 22.62
CA ALA A 188 -12.82 10.46 23.20
C ALA A 188 -13.24 9.45 24.29
N GLY A 189 -12.49 8.35 24.47
CA GLY A 189 -12.86 7.25 25.36
C GLY A 189 -14.10 6.47 24.91
N THR A 190 -14.49 6.57 23.63
CA THR A 190 -15.60 5.81 23.06
C THR A 190 -15.18 4.42 22.54
N ALA A 191 -13.88 4.17 22.43
CA ALA A 191 -13.28 2.84 22.35
C ALA A 191 -12.41 2.58 23.59
N ASP A 192 -12.34 1.33 24.02
CA ASP A 192 -11.53 0.93 25.18
C ASP A 192 -10.10 0.57 24.76
N ALA A 193 -9.93 0.14 23.50
CA ALA A 193 -8.66 -0.24 22.91
C ALA A 193 -8.71 -0.12 21.38
N TRP A 194 -7.56 0.02 20.75
CA TRP A 194 -7.34 -0.08 19.32
C TRP A 194 -6.25 -1.11 19.06
N ILE A 195 -6.52 -2.06 18.15
CA ILE A 195 -5.48 -2.91 17.59
C ILE A 195 -4.95 -2.22 16.33
N ALA A 196 -3.74 -1.70 16.40
CA ALA A 196 -3.12 -0.83 15.41
C ALA A 196 -1.95 -1.51 14.68
N PRO A 197 -1.51 -1.03 13.51
CA PRO A 197 -0.10 -1.11 13.15
C PRO A 197 0.71 -0.32 14.19
N ALA A 198 1.67 -0.96 14.84
CA ALA A 198 2.32 -0.40 16.03
C ALA A 198 2.97 0.95 15.80
N GLU A 199 3.58 1.16 14.64
CA GLU A 199 4.26 2.41 14.29
C GLU A 199 3.27 3.59 14.14
N ILE A 200 2.06 3.31 13.65
CA ILE A 200 0.98 4.32 13.58
C ILE A 200 0.44 4.58 14.98
N GLY A 201 0.26 3.53 15.79
CA GLY A 201 -0.15 3.64 17.19
C GLY A 201 0.81 4.50 18.02
N GLU A 202 2.11 4.21 17.95
CA GLU A 202 3.17 4.96 18.62
C GLU A 202 3.20 6.44 18.21
N LYS A 203 3.13 6.71 16.90
CA LYS A 203 3.08 8.08 16.42
C LYS A 203 1.84 8.80 16.93
N SER A 204 0.69 8.12 16.90
CA SER A 204 -0.59 8.67 17.38
C SER A 204 -0.56 8.93 18.89
N ALA A 205 0.06 8.05 19.67
CA ALA A 205 0.25 8.20 21.10
C ALA A 205 1.15 9.40 21.42
N ALA A 206 2.28 9.54 20.72
CA ALA A 206 3.17 10.69 20.85
C ALA A 206 2.46 12.02 20.52
N ASP A 207 1.63 12.04 19.47
CA ASP A 207 0.87 13.21 19.05
C ASP A 207 -0.40 13.45 19.89
N SER A 208 -0.75 12.54 20.81
CA SER A 208 -2.02 12.59 21.53
C SER A 208 -2.05 13.59 22.69
N ASN A 209 -0.91 14.21 23.03
CA ASN A 209 -0.72 14.99 24.26
C ASN A 209 -1.10 14.19 25.52
N GLY A 210 -0.67 12.92 25.57
CA GLY A 210 -0.89 12.03 26.71
C GLY A 210 -2.31 11.48 26.83
N LYS A 211 -3.14 11.56 25.78
CA LYS A 211 -4.50 10.98 25.77
C LYS A 211 -4.53 9.50 25.38
N ILE A 212 -3.51 9.02 24.69
CA ILE A 212 -3.36 7.64 24.23
C ILE A 212 -2.07 7.08 24.81
N THR A 213 -2.07 5.81 25.17
CA THR A 213 -0.89 5.05 25.62
C THR A 213 -0.79 3.75 24.84
N VAL A 214 0.43 3.37 24.45
CA VAL A 214 0.72 2.04 23.88
C VAL A 214 0.86 1.07 25.04
N ALA A 215 -0.10 0.15 25.20
CA ALA A 215 -0.14 -0.82 26.28
C ALA A 215 0.72 -2.05 25.99
N ALA A 216 0.73 -2.52 24.75
CA ALA A 216 1.48 -3.71 24.35
C ALA A 216 1.82 -3.68 22.86
N LYS A 217 2.77 -4.54 22.47
CA LYS A 217 3.04 -4.87 21.07
C LYS A 217 3.27 -6.36 20.91
N GLN A 218 2.96 -6.88 19.74
CA GLN A 218 3.33 -8.24 19.34
C GLN A 218 3.70 -8.25 17.86
N LEU A 219 4.61 -9.15 17.48
CA LEU A 219 5.10 -9.20 16.11
C LEU A 219 3.99 -9.61 15.12
N SER A 220 3.93 -8.94 13.97
CA SER A 220 3.07 -9.36 12.86
C SER A 220 3.62 -10.66 12.25
N PRO A 221 2.77 -11.63 11.91
CA PRO A 221 3.21 -12.95 11.43
C PRO A 221 3.75 -12.94 9.99
N ALA A 222 3.69 -11.81 9.28
CA ALA A 222 4.11 -11.70 7.90
C ALA A 222 4.70 -10.31 7.59
N PRO A 223 5.63 -10.23 6.63
CA PRO A 223 6.18 -8.96 6.15
C PRO A 223 5.15 -8.20 5.31
N THR A 224 5.52 -6.98 4.94
CA THR A 224 4.75 -6.10 4.06
C THR A 224 5.41 -6.00 2.69
N ALA A 225 4.58 -5.85 1.66
CA ALA A 225 5.01 -5.72 0.28
C ALA A 225 4.02 -4.88 -0.54
N TYR A 226 4.48 -4.43 -1.71
CA TYR A 226 3.63 -3.77 -2.69
C TYR A 226 2.69 -4.79 -3.32
N ALA A 227 1.41 -4.44 -3.42
CA ALA A 227 0.40 -5.27 -4.08
C ALA A 227 0.24 -4.83 -5.54
N VAL A 228 0.17 -5.76 -6.46
CA VAL A 228 -0.14 -5.52 -7.88
C VAL A 228 -1.28 -6.41 -8.33
N ALA A 229 -1.96 -6.04 -9.42
CA ALA A 229 -3.00 -6.89 -10.00
C ALA A 229 -2.42 -8.25 -10.43
N LYS A 230 -3.23 -9.30 -10.34
CA LYS A 230 -2.82 -10.62 -10.85
C LYS A 230 -2.43 -10.56 -12.32
N GLY A 231 -1.35 -11.25 -12.67
CA GLY A 231 -0.80 -11.28 -14.03
C GLY A 231 -0.02 -10.02 -14.43
N SER A 232 0.25 -9.10 -13.51
CA SER A 232 1.15 -7.95 -13.73
C SER A 232 2.62 -8.33 -13.47
N ASP A 233 3.07 -9.48 -13.98
CA ASP A 233 4.38 -10.07 -13.65
C ASP A 233 5.55 -9.16 -14.04
N LYS A 234 5.50 -8.54 -15.22
CA LYS A 234 6.55 -7.60 -15.66
C LYS A 234 6.71 -6.42 -14.72
N LEU A 235 5.59 -5.86 -14.24
CA LEU A 235 5.62 -4.77 -13.26
C LEU A 235 6.15 -5.26 -11.92
N ARG A 236 5.66 -6.41 -11.43
CA ARG A 236 6.10 -7.03 -10.17
C ARG A 236 7.62 -7.26 -10.16
N GLU A 237 8.15 -7.84 -11.22
CA GLU A 237 9.58 -8.12 -11.39
C GLU A 237 10.41 -6.85 -11.50
N ALA A 238 9.90 -5.83 -12.20
CA ALA A 238 10.55 -4.52 -12.26
C ALA A 238 10.61 -3.85 -10.88
N LEU A 239 9.51 -3.83 -10.14
CA LEU A 239 9.46 -3.29 -8.78
C LEU A 239 10.41 -4.04 -7.84
N ASN A 240 10.48 -5.38 -7.95
CA ASN A 240 11.42 -6.19 -7.18
C ASN A 240 12.88 -5.84 -7.49
N LYS A 241 13.23 -5.69 -8.76
CA LYS A 241 14.57 -5.27 -9.17
C LYS A 241 14.90 -3.87 -8.64
N GLY A 242 13.99 -2.91 -8.78
CA GLY A 242 14.18 -1.56 -8.26
C GLY A 242 14.33 -1.55 -6.74
N LEU A 243 13.59 -2.40 -6.02
CA LEU A 243 13.74 -2.60 -4.57
C LEU A 243 15.14 -3.08 -4.21
N ASP A 244 15.67 -4.08 -4.91
CA ASP A 244 17.03 -4.58 -4.66
C ASP A 244 18.09 -3.49 -4.91
N GLU A 245 17.90 -2.65 -5.93
CA GLU A 245 18.82 -1.53 -6.21
C GLU A 245 18.81 -0.46 -5.12
N VAL A 246 17.64 -0.09 -4.57
CA VAL A 246 17.55 0.90 -3.47
C VAL A 246 17.97 0.32 -2.11
N ILE A 247 17.97 -1.00 -1.96
CA ILE A 247 18.56 -1.67 -0.81
C ILE A 247 20.09 -1.64 -0.94
N ALA A 248 20.62 -2.03 -2.10
CA ALA A 248 22.05 -2.09 -2.37
C ALA A 248 22.75 -0.72 -2.26
N ASP A 249 22.07 0.36 -2.66
CA ASP A 249 22.61 1.72 -2.56
C ASP A 249 22.38 2.41 -1.20
N GLY A 250 21.74 1.71 -0.25
CA GLY A 250 21.50 2.20 1.11
C GLY A 250 20.30 3.14 1.25
N THR A 251 19.55 3.43 0.19
CA THR A 251 18.34 4.26 0.24
C THR A 251 17.29 3.67 1.17
N TRP A 252 17.05 2.36 1.12
CA TRP A 252 16.11 1.69 2.03
C TRP A 252 16.48 1.93 3.50
N SER A 253 17.74 1.71 3.88
CA SER A 253 18.20 1.88 5.26
C SER A 253 18.08 3.32 5.74
N ARG A 254 18.37 4.29 4.86
CA ARG A 254 18.20 5.71 5.16
C ARG A 254 16.74 6.08 5.38
N LEU A 255 15.82 5.58 4.54
CA LEU A 255 14.39 5.81 4.69
C LEU A 255 13.85 5.14 5.96
N GLN A 256 14.29 3.92 6.28
CA GLN A 256 13.93 3.24 7.52
C GLN A 256 14.33 4.10 8.73
N ALA A 257 15.59 4.56 8.77
CA ALA A 257 16.09 5.37 9.89
C ALA A 257 15.39 6.73 9.99
N GLN A 258 14.99 7.31 8.85
CA GLN A 258 14.26 8.58 8.79
C GLN A 258 12.84 8.46 9.37
N TYR A 259 12.11 7.39 9.02
CA TYR A 259 10.70 7.25 9.36
C TYR A 259 10.43 6.44 10.63
N TYR A 260 11.37 5.56 11.02
CA TYR A 260 11.27 4.69 12.19
C TYR A 260 12.49 4.84 13.10
N PRO A 261 12.76 6.06 13.62
CA PRO A 261 13.92 6.29 14.47
C PRO A 261 13.86 5.39 15.71
N GLY A 262 14.90 4.56 15.88
CA GLY A 262 14.99 3.64 17.02
C GLY A 262 14.24 2.31 16.86
N ARG A 263 13.61 2.02 15.71
CA ARG A 263 13.07 0.69 15.42
C ARG A 263 14.21 -0.25 15.00
N PRO A 264 14.63 -1.22 15.84
CA PRO A 264 15.69 -2.14 15.46
C PRO A 264 15.21 -3.04 14.32
N ILE A 265 16.08 -3.26 13.34
CA ILE A 265 15.86 -4.25 12.30
C ILE A 265 16.31 -5.61 12.88
N PRO A 266 15.43 -6.61 12.96
CA PRO A 266 15.80 -7.94 13.44
C PRO A 266 16.94 -8.53 12.61
N ALA A 267 17.88 -9.20 13.28
CA ALA A 267 19.06 -9.77 12.60
C ALA A 267 18.70 -10.88 11.59
N ASP A 268 17.53 -11.50 11.77
CA ASP A 268 16.94 -12.50 10.88
C ASP A 268 16.03 -11.91 9.79
N PHE A 269 15.93 -10.58 9.69
CA PHE A 269 15.18 -9.89 8.65
C PHE A 269 16.11 -9.28 7.60
N THR A 270 15.89 -9.65 6.35
CA THR A 270 16.56 -9.07 5.18
C THR A 270 15.49 -8.63 4.18
N PRO A 271 15.36 -7.32 3.86
CA PRO A 271 14.45 -6.87 2.80
C PRO A 271 15.03 -7.23 1.42
N GLY A 272 14.18 -7.30 0.38
CA GLY A 272 14.62 -7.50 -1.01
C GLY A 272 14.41 -8.92 -1.55
N SER A 273 15.22 -9.34 -2.53
CA SER A 273 15.02 -10.58 -3.29
C SER A 273 15.08 -11.86 -2.44
N GLY A 274 14.00 -12.64 -2.56
CA GLY A 274 13.79 -13.92 -1.90
C GLY A 274 12.40 -14.04 -1.26
N THR A 275 12.12 -15.18 -0.66
CA THR A 275 10.99 -15.30 0.29
C THR A 275 11.39 -14.56 1.56
N VAL A 276 11.00 -13.29 1.68
CA VAL A 276 11.11 -12.56 2.95
C VAL A 276 10.15 -13.22 3.93
N THR A 277 10.68 -13.79 5.01
CA THR A 277 9.89 -14.27 6.12
C THR A 277 9.72 -13.16 7.14
N ALA A 278 8.61 -13.16 7.86
CA ALA A 278 8.52 -12.33 9.05
C ALA A 278 9.64 -12.73 10.04
N PRO A 279 10.15 -11.77 10.83
CA PRO A 279 11.12 -12.07 11.87
C PRO A 279 10.58 -13.12 12.85
N SER A 280 11.46 -13.82 13.56
CA SER A 280 11.06 -14.70 14.65
C SER A 280 10.77 -13.90 15.93
N ALA A 281 9.69 -14.26 16.64
CA ALA A 281 9.26 -13.54 17.85
C ALA A 281 10.28 -13.58 19.01
N SER A 282 11.25 -14.50 19.00
CA SER A 282 12.25 -14.64 20.08
C SER A 282 13.43 -13.65 19.99
N VAL A 283 13.51 -12.84 18.93
CA VAL A 283 14.65 -11.92 18.69
C VAL A 283 14.23 -10.44 18.83
N ALA A 284 12.95 -10.16 19.08
CA ALA A 284 12.53 -8.79 19.42
C ALA A 284 13.21 -8.37 20.73
N PRO A 285 14.02 -7.29 20.76
CA PRO A 285 14.62 -6.85 22.00
C PRO A 285 13.48 -6.46 22.94
N SER A 286 13.40 -7.15 24.07
CA SER A 286 12.55 -6.78 25.19
C SER A 286 12.81 -5.32 25.53
N ALA A 287 11.90 -4.43 25.13
CA ALA A 287 11.96 -3.03 25.50
C ALA A 287 11.76 -2.97 27.02
N SER A 288 12.85 -2.89 27.77
CA SER A 288 12.79 -2.50 29.17
C SER A 288 12.26 -1.07 29.20
N VAL A 289 11.04 -0.91 29.68
CA VAL A 289 10.51 0.39 30.07
C VAL A 289 11.46 0.98 31.10
N ALA A 290 12.25 1.99 30.71
CA ALA A 290 13.04 2.74 31.66
C ALA A 290 12.08 3.48 32.60
N PRO A 291 12.23 3.38 33.93
CA PRO A 291 11.36 4.09 34.84
C PRO A 291 11.62 5.59 34.70
N SER A 292 10.53 6.34 34.51
CA SER A 292 10.54 7.80 34.52
C SER A 292 11.12 8.30 35.85
N ALA A 293 12.30 8.92 35.81
CA ALA A 293 12.85 9.62 36.96
C ALA A 293 12.02 10.89 37.20
N SER A 294 11.13 10.82 38.19
CA SER A 294 10.49 11.99 38.78
C SER A 294 11.54 12.80 39.54
N ALA A 295 11.96 13.93 38.99
CA ALA A 295 12.73 14.92 39.73
C ALA A 295 11.79 15.62 40.73
N SER A 296 11.85 15.17 41.98
CA SER A 296 11.39 15.92 43.15
C SER A 296 12.34 17.10 43.37
N ALA A 297 11.89 18.31 43.06
CA ALA A 297 12.51 19.54 43.55
C ALA A 297 11.60 20.14 44.62
N ALA A 298 11.99 19.96 45.88
CA ALA A 298 11.50 20.70 47.02
C ALA A 298 12.71 21.06 47.90
N SER A 299 13.11 22.33 47.85
CA SER A 299 13.66 23.18 48.92
C SER A 299 14.22 24.45 48.28
#